data_AF-A0A366R504-F1
#
_entry.id   AF-A0A366R504-F1
#
_cell.length_a   1.000
_cell.length_b   1.000
_cell.length_c   1.000
_cell.angle_alpha   90.00
_cell.angle_beta   90.00
_cell.angle_gamma   90.00
#
_symmetry.space_group_name_H-M   'P 1'
#
loop_
_entity.id
_entity.type
_entity.pdbx_description
1 polymer ?
#
loop_
_entity_poly.entity_id
_entity_poly.type
_entity_poly.pdbx_seq_one_letter_code
_entity_poly.pdbx_strand_id
1 'polypeptide(L)'
;MSLQNLPTEIIELIAKQVHQLSSLNSLCRANRRFHLILNWHLYQRDAKRPCKALLWGASTGNVEVMQRSLDLGANIHVKNIEDKTPLLKAVEGESLEAINFLLDRGADINYSNTYADSIMYVAVFTRNVDVVKLVLERGANPDALSYANTRPLSLAVARNDIAIAEALVKRKARMDEPGPGYYTPLITAVHEARYDILRMFIENGVFITDKDGSLGAEGLRRAVLNKDYEALDILLKAGADPAKNGWHGRCTIMEAACIETEDLAISLAESVANLEELKDKDGEGLLYYAVGSCCKRFTKYLLDRGLSIDDTNEPELSKVCNLL
;
A
#
# COMPACT_ATOMS: atom_id res chain seq x y z
N MET A 1 -0.92 -31.58 55.99
CA MET A 1 -0.90 -30.10 55.98
C MET A 1 -1.46 -29.66 54.64
N SER A 2 -2.58 -28.92 54.60
CA SER A 2 -3.14 -28.48 53.32
C SER A 2 -2.14 -27.58 52.61
N LEU A 3 -1.90 -27.80 51.31
CA LEU A 3 -1.05 -26.95 50.46
C LEU A 3 -1.39 -25.45 50.64
N GLN A 4 -2.65 -25.16 50.93
CA GLN A 4 -3.17 -23.80 51.14
C GLN A 4 -2.58 -23.07 52.36
N ASN A 5 -2.03 -23.80 53.33
CA ASN A 5 -1.52 -23.26 54.60
C ASN A 5 0.02 -23.16 54.64
N LEU A 6 0.71 -23.43 53.53
CA LEU A 6 2.17 -23.28 53.49
C LEU A 6 2.58 -21.80 53.71
N PRO A 7 3.70 -21.55 54.41
CA PRO A 7 4.34 -20.24 54.47
C PRO A 7 4.76 -19.74 53.08
N THR A 8 4.78 -18.41 52.90
CA THR A 8 5.13 -17.78 51.61
C THR A 8 6.54 -18.17 51.17
N GLU A 9 7.53 -18.23 52.07
CA GLU A 9 8.90 -18.59 51.69
C GLU A 9 8.99 -20.02 51.14
N ILE A 10 8.20 -20.96 51.71
CA ILE A 10 8.17 -22.35 51.23
C ILE A 10 7.55 -22.42 49.83
N ILE A 11 6.48 -21.65 49.58
CA ILE A 11 5.83 -21.58 48.26
C ILE A 11 6.80 -21.02 47.21
N GLU A 12 7.56 -19.97 47.53
CA GLU A 12 8.58 -19.39 46.65
C GLU A 12 9.76 -20.36 46.40
N LEU A 13 10.20 -21.10 47.41
CA LEU A 13 11.26 -22.11 47.26
C LEU A 13 10.82 -23.25 46.34
N ILE A 14 9.58 -23.74 46.50
CA ILE A 14 8.99 -24.72 45.58
C ILE A 14 9.03 -24.16 44.15
N ALA A 15 8.66 -22.89 43.96
CA ALA A 15 8.68 -22.30 42.64
C ALA A 15 10.06 -22.10 42.04
N LYS A 16 11.10 -21.87 42.85
CA LYS A 16 12.50 -21.85 42.39
C LYS A 16 12.97 -23.23 41.93
N GLN A 17 12.55 -24.31 42.61
CA GLN A 17 12.99 -25.68 42.32
C GLN A 17 12.19 -26.37 41.20
N VAL A 18 10.94 -25.99 40.95
CA VAL A 18 10.14 -26.59 39.87
C VAL A 18 10.66 -26.12 38.52
N HIS A 19 11.28 -27.01 37.74
CA HIS A 19 11.86 -26.67 36.43
C HIS A 19 10.82 -26.60 35.29
N GLN A 20 9.71 -27.34 35.40
CA GLN A 20 8.66 -27.36 34.38
C GLN A 20 7.66 -26.21 34.56
N LEU A 21 7.49 -25.40 33.52
CA LEU A 21 6.56 -24.26 33.54
C LEU A 21 5.08 -24.70 33.65
N SER A 22 4.73 -25.85 33.07
CA SER A 22 3.38 -26.45 33.16
C SER A 22 2.97 -26.73 34.60
N SER A 23 3.87 -27.28 35.42
CA SER A 23 3.63 -27.58 36.82
C SER A 23 3.39 -26.31 37.64
N LEU A 24 4.14 -25.23 37.39
CA LEU A 24 3.91 -23.94 38.03
C LEU A 24 2.58 -23.30 37.62
N ASN A 25 2.22 -23.39 36.34
CA ASN A 25 0.93 -22.91 35.84
C ASN A 25 -0.24 -23.66 36.49
N SER A 26 -0.12 -24.98 36.66
CA SER A 26 -1.11 -25.79 37.37
C SER A 26 -1.26 -25.39 38.84
N LEU A 27 -0.14 -25.11 39.54
CA LEU A 27 -0.17 -24.62 40.93
C LEU A 27 -0.87 -23.27 41.06
N CYS A 28 -0.60 -22.35 40.11
CA CYS A 28 -1.27 -21.05 40.09
C CYS A 28 -2.78 -21.17 39.83
N ARG A 29 -3.19 -22.08 38.95
CA ARG A 29 -4.61 -22.32 38.64
C ARG A 29 -5.35 -23.00 39.80
N ALA A 30 -4.66 -23.84 40.56
CA ALA A 30 -5.26 -24.58 41.67
C ALA A 30 -5.62 -23.69 42.88
N ASN A 31 -4.96 -22.54 43.06
CA ASN A 31 -5.19 -21.71 44.24
C ASN A 31 -4.89 -20.22 44.00
N ARG A 32 -5.83 -19.34 44.36
CA ARG A 32 -5.68 -17.87 44.23
C ARG A 32 -4.48 -17.31 45.01
N ARG A 33 -4.19 -17.82 46.21
CA ARG A 33 -3.01 -17.42 47.00
C ARG A 33 -1.72 -17.81 46.29
N PHE A 34 -1.67 -19.01 45.72
CA PHE A 34 -0.52 -19.44 44.92
C PHE A 34 -0.37 -18.61 43.66
N HIS A 35 -1.47 -18.27 42.98
CA HIS A 35 -1.41 -17.33 41.87
C HIS A 35 -0.76 -16.01 42.30
N LEU A 36 -1.23 -15.37 43.38
CA LEU A 36 -0.67 -14.08 43.81
C LEU A 36 0.83 -14.12 44.13
N ILE A 37 1.31 -15.20 44.76
CA ILE A 37 2.72 -15.36 45.15
C ILE A 37 3.58 -15.77 43.93
N LEU A 38 3.13 -16.76 43.18
CA LEU A 38 3.93 -17.42 42.13
C LEU A 38 3.86 -16.72 40.78
N ASN A 39 2.85 -15.87 40.55
CA ASN A 39 2.72 -15.14 39.29
C ASN A 39 3.96 -14.29 38.99
N TRP A 40 4.55 -13.67 40.01
CA TRP A 40 5.83 -12.96 39.87
C TRP A 40 6.96 -13.85 39.33
N HIS A 41 7.10 -15.08 39.85
CA HIS A 41 8.09 -16.04 39.37
C HIS A 41 7.82 -16.53 37.94
N LEU A 42 6.54 -16.65 37.55
CA LEU A 42 6.17 -16.98 36.17
C LEU A 42 6.58 -15.86 35.21
N TYR A 43 6.28 -14.60 35.53
CA TYR A 43 6.70 -13.46 34.73
C TYR A 43 8.22 -13.30 34.67
N GLN A 44 8.94 -13.51 35.78
CA GLN A 44 10.41 -13.48 35.77
C GLN A 44 11.04 -14.54 34.86
N ARG A 45 10.42 -15.72 34.78
CA ARG A 45 10.88 -16.80 33.88
C ARG A 45 10.55 -16.50 32.43
N ASP A 46 9.36 -15.95 32.17
CA ASP A 46 8.89 -15.56 30.85
C ASP A 46 9.66 -14.34 30.29
N ALA A 47 10.01 -13.38 31.14
CA ALA A 47 10.85 -12.23 30.76
C ALA A 47 12.22 -12.63 30.17
N LYS A 48 12.69 -13.86 30.45
CA LYS A 48 13.97 -14.42 29.96
C LYS A 48 13.83 -15.38 28.77
N ARG A 49 12.62 -15.71 28.30
CA ARG A 49 12.35 -16.66 27.20
C ARG A 49 11.03 -16.34 26.50
N PRO A 50 10.93 -16.45 25.16
CA PRO A 50 10.31 -15.46 24.24
C PRO A 50 9.22 -14.45 24.75
N CYS A 51 9.18 -14.08 26.04
CA CYS A 51 8.22 -13.19 26.71
C CYS A 51 6.78 -13.31 26.19
N LYS A 52 6.16 -14.49 26.37
CA LYS A 52 4.79 -14.76 25.91
C LYS A 52 3.77 -13.81 26.55
N ALA A 53 3.99 -13.41 27.80
CA ALA A 53 3.07 -12.53 28.50
C ALA A 53 3.08 -11.11 27.93
N LEU A 54 4.25 -10.58 27.56
CA LEU A 54 4.36 -9.27 26.91
C LEU A 54 3.69 -9.29 25.53
N LEU A 55 3.95 -10.31 24.72
CA LEU A 55 3.33 -10.49 23.41
C LEU A 55 1.80 -10.66 23.51
N TRP A 56 1.33 -11.44 24.49
CA TRP A 56 -0.10 -11.64 24.73
C TRP A 56 -0.78 -10.36 25.21
N GLY A 57 -0.15 -9.65 26.16
CA GLY A 57 -0.64 -8.36 26.64
C GLY A 57 -0.75 -7.35 25.51
N ALA A 58 0.24 -7.31 24.62
CA ALA A 58 0.20 -6.47 23.43
C ALA A 58 -0.96 -6.83 22.50
N SER A 59 -1.14 -8.12 22.16
CA SER A 59 -2.22 -8.56 21.26
C SER A 59 -3.63 -8.37 21.83
N THR A 60 -3.77 -8.31 23.16
CA THR A 60 -5.07 -8.17 23.84
C THR A 60 -5.34 -6.75 24.34
N GLY A 61 -4.37 -5.85 24.20
CA GLY A 61 -4.45 -4.49 24.74
C GLY A 61 -4.28 -4.40 26.26
N ASN A 62 -3.83 -5.47 26.94
CA ASN A 62 -3.69 -5.47 28.39
C ASN A 62 -2.38 -4.78 28.83
N VAL A 63 -2.47 -3.47 29.06
CA VAL A 63 -1.34 -2.63 29.47
C VAL A 63 -0.76 -3.03 30.83
N GLU A 64 -1.58 -3.48 31.79
CA GLU A 64 -1.10 -3.91 33.11
C GLU A 64 -0.16 -5.11 33.02
N VAL A 65 -0.48 -6.08 32.16
CA VAL A 65 0.36 -7.25 31.90
C VAL A 65 1.65 -6.84 31.22
N MET A 66 1.58 -5.98 30.21
CA MET A 66 2.78 -5.47 29.53
C MET A 66 3.68 -4.68 30.49
N GLN A 67 3.10 -3.80 31.30
CA GLN A 67 3.79 -3.03 32.33
C GLN A 67 4.58 -3.94 33.25
N ARG A 68 3.90 -4.94 33.83
CA ARG A 68 4.53 -5.88 34.76
C ARG A 68 5.64 -6.70 34.10
N SER A 69 5.44 -7.11 32.85
CA SER A 69 6.48 -7.81 32.08
C SER A 69 7.72 -6.93 31.86
N LEU A 70 7.55 -5.66 31.46
CA LEU A 70 8.65 -4.74 31.21
C LEU A 70 9.39 -4.35 32.50
N ASP A 71 8.67 -4.11 33.60
CA ASP A 71 9.26 -3.82 34.93
C ASP A 71 10.13 -4.98 35.44
N LEU A 72 9.84 -6.20 34.99
CA LEU A 72 10.59 -7.41 35.28
C LEU A 72 11.78 -7.66 34.35
N GLY A 73 12.06 -6.71 33.44
CA GLY A 73 13.18 -6.76 32.52
C GLY A 73 12.89 -7.55 31.24
N ALA A 74 11.62 -7.74 30.86
CA ALA A 74 11.29 -8.27 29.54
C ALA A 74 11.83 -7.34 28.45
N ASN A 75 12.40 -7.91 27.39
CA ASN A 75 12.86 -7.14 26.25
C ASN A 75 11.67 -6.63 25.43
N ILE A 76 11.55 -5.30 25.28
CA ILE A 76 10.48 -4.68 24.49
C ILE A 76 10.54 -5.05 23.00
N HIS A 77 11.71 -5.46 22.49
CA HIS A 77 11.93 -5.93 21.13
C HIS A 77 11.97 -7.47 21.02
N VAL A 78 11.43 -8.18 22.01
CA VAL A 78 11.30 -9.64 21.94
C VAL A 78 10.56 -10.05 20.67
N LYS A 79 11.02 -11.13 20.02
CA LYS A 79 10.41 -11.65 18.80
C LYS A 79 9.77 -13.00 19.10
N ASN A 80 8.55 -13.23 18.60
CA ASN A 80 7.93 -14.54 18.60
C ASN A 80 8.50 -15.42 17.46
N ILE A 81 7.96 -16.62 17.27
CA ILE A 81 8.40 -17.54 16.20
C ILE A 81 8.10 -17.03 14.76
N GLU A 82 7.22 -16.05 14.63
CA GLU A 82 6.85 -15.38 13.36
C GLU A 82 7.63 -14.06 13.19
N ASP A 83 8.66 -13.83 14.01
CA ASP A 83 9.45 -12.60 14.05
C ASP A 83 8.62 -11.33 14.35
N LYS A 84 7.52 -11.47 15.11
CA LYS A 84 6.66 -10.36 15.51
C LYS A 84 7.07 -9.81 16.88
N THR A 85 7.23 -8.50 16.95
CA THR A 85 7.47 -7.75 18.19
C THR A 85 6.17 -7.52 18.95
N PRO A 86 6.23 -7.15 20.25
CA PRO A 86 5.06 -6.69 20.99
C PRO A 86 4.33 -5.57 20.27
N LEU A 87 5.05 -4.59 19.71
CA LEU A 87 4.42 -3.48 18.99
C LEU A 87 3.64 -3.97 17.76
N LEU A 88 4.22 -4.86 16.96
CA LEU A 88 3.52 -5.44 15.82
C LEU A 88 2.26 -6.21 16.27
N LYS A 89 2.33 -6.93 17.39
CA LYS A 89 1.15 -7.61 17.98
C LYS A 89 0.08 -6.65 18.49
N ALA A 90 0.46 -5.50 19.04
CA ALA A 90 -0.49 -4.47 19.46
C ALA A 90 -1.21 -3.83 18.27
N VAL A 91 -0.50 -3.66 17.14
CA VAL A 91 -1.08 -3.19 15.87
C VAL A 91 -2.03 -4.22 15.28
N GLU A 92 -1.65 -5.51 15.25
CA GLU A 92 -2.54 -6.61 14.84
C GLU A 92 -3.79 -6.73 15.74
N GLY A 93 -3.64 -6.44 17.03
CA GLY A 93 -4.74 -6.41 18.00
C GLY A 93 -5.52 -5.09 18.03
N GLU A 94 -5.15 -4.12 17.18
CA GLU A 94 -5.80 -2.80 17.02
C GLU A 94 -5.94 -1.99 18.33
N SER A 95 -5.10 -2.25 19.32
CA SER A 95 -5.17 -1.59 20.63
C SER A 95 -4.35 -0.31 20.64
N LEU A 96 -5.02 0.84 20.47
CA LEU A 96 -4.38 2.17 20.51
C LEU A 96 -3.63 2.41 21.82
N GLU A 97 -4.20 1.99 22.96
CA GLU A 97 -3.57 2.13 24.27
C GLU A 97 -2.27 1.33 24.35
N ALA A 98 -2.26 0.09 23.86
CA ALA A 98 -1.07 -0.74 23.86
C ALA A 98 0.01 -0.23 22.88
N ILE A 99 -0.39 0.26 21.70
CA ILE A 99 0.52 0.90 20.74
C ILE A 99 1.20 2.10 21.38
N ASN A 100 0.42 3.02 21.96
CA ASN A 100 0.94 4.20 22.66
C ASN A 100 1.92 3.79 23.77
N PHE A 101 1.50 2.88 24.63
CA PHE A 101 2.28 2.41 25.76
C PHE A 101 3.64 1.81 25.34
N LEU A 102 3.65 0.95 24.34
CA LEU A 102 4.89 0.31 23.85
C LEU A 102 5.82 1.33 23.19
N LEU A 103 5.27 2.28 22.43
CA LEU A 103 6.06 3.34 21.80
C LEU A 103 6.64 4.31 22.83
N ASP A 104 5.89 4.66 23.87
CA ASP A 104 6.38 5.48 24.99
C ASP A 104 7.52 4.78 25.75
N ARG A 105 7.60 3.45 25.66
CA ARG A 105 8.67 2.62 26.21
C ARG A 105 9.83 2.35 25.24
N GLY A 106 9.83 2.98 24.08
CA GLY A 106 10.92 2.91 23.11
C GLY A 106 10.83 1.74 22.13
N ALA A 107 9.64 1.17 21.91
CA ALA A 107 9.45 0.21 20.82
C ALA A 107 9.76 0.85 19.45
N ASP A 108 10.32 0.06 18.54
CA ASP A 108 10.70 0.55 17.21
C ASP A 108 9.50 0.57 16.26
N ILE A 109 9.04 1.78 15.92
CA ILE A 109 7.90 2.04 15.02
C ILE A 109 8.17 1.67 13.55
N ASN A 110 9.44 1.57 13.14
CA ASN A 110 9.84 1.24 11.78
C ASN A 110 10.31 -0.21 11.63
N TYR A 111 10.04 -1.05 12.64
CA TYR A 111 10.32 -2.46 12.58
C TYR A 111 9.59 -3.14 11.42
N SER A 112 10.28 -4.08 10.79
CA SER A 112 9.75 -5.01 9.80
C SER A 112 10.12 -6.43 10.19
N ASN A 113 9.16 -7.35 10.12
CA ASN A 113 9.41 -8.77 10.36
C ASN A 113 10.12 -9.44 9.16
N THR A 114 10.45 -10.72 9.29
CA THR A 114 11.04 -11.56 8.22
C THR A 114 10.15 -11.74 6.98
N TYR A 115 8.85 -11.46 7.10
CA TYR A 115 7.89 -11.45 5.98
C TYR A 115 7.77 -10.05 5.37
N ALA A 116 8.70 -9.15 5.67
CA ALA A 116 8.68 -7.75 5.23
C ALA A 116 7.36 -7.02 5.56
N ASP A 117 6.64 -7.45 6.59
CA ASP A 117 5.50 -6.72 7.12
C ASP A 117 6.03 -5.63 8.06
N SER A 118 6.14 -4.41 7.53
CA SER A 118 6.37 -3.23 8.36
C SER A 118 5.16 -2.95 9.24
N ILE A 119 5.38 -2.27 10.37
CA ILE A 119 4.27 -1.81 11.23
C ILE A 119 3.26 -0.97 10.44
N MET A 120 3.73 -0.08 9.56
CA MET A 120 2.87 0.73 8.70
C MET A 120 2.00 -0.13 7.77
N TYR A 121 2.58 -1.15 7.14
CA TYR A 121 1.85 -2.04 6.24
C TYR A 121 0.78 -2.84 6.98
N VAL A 122 1.10 -3.39 8.16
CA VAL A 122 0.12 -4.11 9.00
C VAL A 122 -0.99 -3.17 9.49
N ALA A 123 -0.66 -1.94 9.88
CA ALA A 123 -1.66 -0.94 10.28
C ALA A 123 -2.66 -0.65 9.16
N VAL A 124 -2.21 -0.51 7.91
CA VAL A 124 -3.13 -0.38 6.76
C VAL A 124 -3.89 -1.67 6.50
N PHE A 125 -3.26 -2.82 6.73
CA PHE A 125 -3.91 -4.11 6.55
C PHE A 125 -5.12 -4.31 7.47
N THR A 126 -5.10 -3.78 8.70
CA THR A 126 -6.23 -3.84 9.64
C THR A 126 -7.43 -2.98 9.21
N ARG A 127 -7.22 -2.02 8.31
CA ARG A 127 -8.23 -1.03 7.85
C ARG A 127 -8.77 -0.13 8.96
N ASN A 128 -8.09 -0.09 10.11
CA ASN A 128 -8.46 0.77 11.22
C ASN A 128 -7.78 2.14 11.07
N VAL A 129 -8.58 3.15 10.73
CA VAL A 129 -8.11 4.53 10.47
C VAL A 129 -7.39 5.11 11.67
N ASP A 130 -7.83 4.82 12.90
CA ASP A 130 -7.24 5.38 14.11
C ASP A 130 -5.87 4.76 14.40
N VAL A 131 -5.72 3.44 14.15
CA VAL A 131 -4.42 2.76 14.24
C VAL A 131 -3.44 3.33 13.21
N VAL A 132 -3.88 3.52 11.96
CA VAL A 132 -3.06 4.11 10.90
C VAL A 132 -2.62 5.52 11.27
N LYS A 133 -3.56 6.38 11.69
CA LYS A 133 -3.26 7.76 12.09
C LYS A 133 -2.27 7.80 13.25
N LEU A 134 -2.49 6.96 14.27
CA LEU A 134 -1.59 6.86 15.41
C LEU A 134 -0.18 6.45 14.99
N VAL A 135 -0.04 5.39 14.20
CA VAL A 135 1.26 4.89 13.73
C VAL A 135 1.99 5.94 12.90
N LEU A 136 1.29 6.66 12.03
CA LEU A 136 1.83 7.79 11.27
C LEU A 136 2.23 8.99 12.16
N GLU A 137 1.43 9.32 13.17
CA GLU A 137 1.74 10.36 14.17
C GLU A 137 2.99 10.04 14.97
N ARG A 138 3.23 8.76 15.21
CA ARG A 138 4.40 8.25 15.93
C ARG A 138 5.65 8.07 15.05
N GLY A 139 5.59 8.50 13.78
CA GLY A 139 6.75 8.57 12.90
C GLY A 139 7.03 7.30 12.09
N ALA A 140 6.02 6.45 11.88
CA ALA A 140 6.15 5.35 10.93
C ALA A 140 6.41 5.87 9.52
N ASN A 141 7.28 5.19 8.78
CA ASN A 141 7.51 5.47 7.37
C ASN A 141 6.24 5.12 6.54
N PRO A 142 5.56 6.12 5.91
CA PRO A 142 4.36 5.88 5.11
C PRO A 142 4.62 5.06 3.84
N ASP A 143 5.88 4.99 3.38
CA ASP A 143 6.30 4.27 2.18
C ASP A 143 6.94 2.91 2.49
N ALA A 144 6.77 2.38 3.70
CA ALA A 144 7.37 1.11 4.09
C ALA A 144 6.81 -0.06 3.26
N LEU A 145 7.70 -0.75 2.56
CA LEU A 145 7.35 -1.79 1.59
C LEU A 145 6.94 -3.10 2.28
N SER A 146 6.00 -3.81 1.66
CA SER A 146 5.71 -5.21 1.98
C SER A 146 6.67 -6.18 1.29
N TYR A 147 6.57 -7.48 1.57
CA TYR A 147 7.30 -8.54 0.83
C TYR A 147 7.07 -8.48 -0.67
N ALA A 148 5.84 -8.15 -1.07
CA ALA A 148 5.48 -8.03 -2.46
C ALA A 148 5.96 -6.70 -3.06
N ASN A 149 6.78 -5.89 -2.37
CA ASN A 149 7.15 -4.54 -2.81
C ASN A 149 5.94 -3.60 -2.97
N THR A 150 4.85 -3.88 -2.26
CA THR A 150 3.63 -3.05 -2.27
C THR A 150 3.73 -1.98 -1.20
N ARG A 151 3.49 -0.71 -1.57
CA ARG A 151 3.41 0.40 -0.62
C ARG A 151 2.07 0.41 0.12
N PRO A 152 2.01 0.93 1.36
CA PRO A 152 0.76 1.03 2.12
C PRO A 152 -0.31 1.83 1.39
N LEU A 153 0.07 2.89 0.66
CA LEU A 153 -0.87 3.68 -0.13
C LEU A 153 -1.53 2.86 -1.24
N SER A 154 -0.77 2.09 -2.03
CA SER A 154 -1.33 1.21 -3.06
C SER A 154 -2.33 0.21 -2.50
N LEU A 155 -2.07 -0.35 -1.30
CA LEU A 155 -2.99 -1.26 -0.63
C LEU A 155 -4.30 -0.56 -0.23
N ALA A 156 -4.21 0.65 0.33
CA ALA A 156 -5.38 1.45 0.69
C ALA A 156 -6.23 1.79 -0.54
N VAL A 157 -5.59 2.15 -1.66
CA VAL A 157 -6.29 2.41 -2.93
C VAL A 157 -7.02 1.17 -3.46
N ALA A 158 -6.32 0.03 -3.54
CA ALA A 158 -6.91 -1.21 -4.06
C ALA A 158 -8.18 -1.61 -3.27
N ARG A 159 -8.16 -1.38 -1.95
CA ARG A 159 -9.26 -1.67 -1.02
C ARG A 159 -10.32 -0.58 -0.91
N ASN A 160 -10.16 0.53 -1.63
CA ASN A 160 -11.02 1.72 -1.58
C ASN A 160 -11.11 2.37 -0.18
N ASP A 161 -10.03 2.33 0.59
CA ASP A 161 -9.97 2.90 1.94
C ASP A 161 -9.59 4.39 1.89
N ILE A 162 -10.52 5.25 1.46
CA ILE A 162 -10.29 6.69 1.21
C ILE A 162 -9.65 7.39 2.42
N ALA A 163 -10.21 7.21 3.62
CA ALA A 163 -9.70 7.87 4.83
C ALA A 163 -8.26 7.47 5.20
N ILE A 164 -7.86 6.24 4.87
CA ILE A 164 -6.48 5.76 5.06
C ILE A 164 -5.57 6.34 3.97
N ALA A 165 -6.03 6.35 2.72
CA ALA A 165 -5.30 6.98 1.62
C ALA A 165 -5.04 8.47 1.89
N GLU A 166 -6.04 9.22 2.34
CA GLU A 166 -5.90 10.62 2.77
C GLU A 166 -4.87 10.78 3.90
N ALA A 167 -4.92 9.92 4.93
CA ALA A 167 -3.99 9.98 6.05
C ALA A 167 -2.53 9.77 5.59
N LEU A 168 -2.32 8.84 4.65
CA LEU A 168 -1.03 8.56 4.04
C LEU A 168 -0.53 9.72 3.16
N VAL A 169 -1.38 10.24 2.28
CA VAL A 169 -1.04 11.38 1.41
C VAL A 169 -0.69 12.62 2.23
N LYS A 170 -1.46 12.91 3.29
CA LYS A 170 -1.17 14.00 4.24
C LYS A 170 0.21 13.86 4.90
N ARG A 171 0.71 12.61 5.04
CA ARG A 171 2.03 12.28 5.57
C ARG A 171 3.09 12.13 4.46
N LYS A 172 2.81 12.63 3.26
CA LYS A 172 3.70 12.64 2.08
C LYS A 172 4.07 11.24 1.57
N ALA A 173 3.15 10.27 1.70
CA ALA A 173 3.29 9.01 1.00
C ALA A 173 3.44 9.25 -0.52
N ARG A 174 4.31 8.49 -1.18
CA ARG A 174 4.58 8.63 -2.62
C ARG A 174 3.39 8.12 -3.43
N MET A 175 2.87 8.95 -4.33
CA MET A 175 1.71 8.66 -5.19
C MET A 175 2.10 8.17 -6.60
N ASP A 176 3.35 8.42 -6.99
CA ASP A 176 3.88 8.30 -8.35
C ASP A 176 4.81 7.08 -8.55
N GLU A 177 5.34 6.51 -7.47
CA GLU A 177 6.26 5.37 -7.60
C GLU A 177 5.54 4.05 -7.87
N PRO A 178 5.98 3.29 -8.89
CA PRO A 178 5.37 2.01 -9.22
C PRO A 178 5.62 0.96 -8.13
N GLY A 179 4.58 0.17 -7.87
CA GLY A 179 4.66 -1.12 -7.21
C GLY A 179 4.90 -2.25 -8.24
N PRO A 180 4.62 -3.51 -7.85
CA PRO A 180 4.70 -4.66 -8.75
C PRO A 180 3.85 -4.49 -10.00
N GLY A 181 4.36 -4.98 -11.14
CA GLY A 181 3.66 -4.84 -12.42
C GLY A 181 3.58 -3.40 -12.92
N TYR A 182 4.45 -2.52 -12.40
CA TYR A 182 4.49 -1.09 -12.69
C TYR A 182 3.23 -0.31 -12.26
N TYR A 183 2.37 -0.85 -11.39
CA TYR A 183 1.18 -0.11 -10.93
C TYR A 183 1.55 0.93 -9.87
N THR A 184 1.39 2.21 -10.19
CA THR A 184 1.42 3.30 -9.20
C THR A 184 0.07 3.38 -8.46
N PRO A 185 0.00 3.97 -7.25
CA PRO A 185 -1.26 4.22 -6.57
C PRO A 185 -2.34 4.90 -7.46
N LEU A 186 -1.95 5.88 -8.27
CA LEU A 186 -2.88 6.54 -9.20
C LEU A 186 -3.37 5.59 -10.30
N ILE A 187 -2.47 4.79 -10.90
CA ILE A 187 -2.88 3.81 -11.92
C ILE A 187 -3.76 2.71 -11.31
N THR A 188 -3.52 2.29 -10.07
CA THR A 188 -4.42 1.38 -9.34
C THR A 188 -5.80 2.01 -9.13
N ALA A 189 -5.88 3.30 -8.81
CA ALA A 189 -7.16 3.99 -8.66
C ALA A 189 -7.96 3.99 -9.97
N VAL A 190 -7.31 4.26 -11.11
CA VAL A 190 -7.94 4.18 -12.44
C VAL A 190 -8.33 2.74 -12.78
N HIS A 191 -7.46 1.77 -12.53
CA HIS A 191 -7.74 0.37 -12.85
C HIS A 191 -8.96 -0.17 -12.10
N GLU A 192 -9.08 0.17 -10.82
CA GLU A 192 -10.12 -0.33 -9.92
C GLU A 192 -11.35 0.62 -9.84
N ALA A 193 -11.45 1.60 -10.74
CA ALA A 193 -12.53 2.60 -10.80
C ALA A 193 -12.77 3.34 -9.46
N ARG A 194 -11.70 3.76 -8.79
CA ARG A 194 -11.73 4.47 -7.50
C ARG A 194 -11.75 5.99 -7.72
N TYR A 195 -12.85 6.52 -8.24
CA TYR A 195 -12.94 7.93 -8.64
C TYR A 195 -12.74 8.92 -7.49
N ASP A 196 -13.21 8.62 -6.29
CA ASP A 196 -13.05 9.51 -5.13
C ASP A 196 -11.58 9.63 -4.71
N ILE A 197 -10.86 8.50 -4.72
CA ILE A 197 -9.41 8.48 -4.47
C ILE A 197 -8.66 9.19 -5.59
N LEU A 198 -9.09 8.99 -6.85
CA LEU A 198 -8.49 9.66 -8.00
C LEU A 198 -8.63 11.19 -7.88
N ARG A 199 -9.83 11.69 -7.53
CA ARG A 199 -10.06 13.12 -7.26
C ARG A 199 -9.21 13.61 -6.09
N MET A 200 -9.13 12.84 -5.00
CA MET A 200 -8.27 13.17 -3.85
C MET A 200 -6.79 13.29 -4.24
N PHE A 201 -6.25 12.41 -5.09
CA PHE A 201 -4.88 12.53 -5.59
C PHE A 201 -4.66 13.80 -6.43
N ILE A 202 -5.62 14.15 -7.28
CA ILE A 202 -5.58 15.37 -8.08
C ILE A 202 -5.58 16.61 -7.18
N GLU A 203 -6.47 16.66 -6.19
CA GLU A 203 -6.54 17.75 -5.21
C GLU A 203 -5.25 17.90 -4.39
N ASN A 204 -4.55 16.78 -4.11
CA ASN A 204 -3.26 16.78 -3.43
C ASN A 204 -2.06 16.96 -4.38
N GLY A 205 -2.30 17.33 -5.63
CA GLY A 205 -1.26 17.75 -6.56
C GLY A 205 -0.39 16.61 -7.09
N VAL A 206 -0.96 15.43 -7.33
CA VAL A 206 -0.23 14.27 -7.89
C VAL A 206 0.52 14.59 -9.20
N PHE A 207 -0.01 15.50 -10.02
CA PHE A 207 0.67 15.94 -11.26
C PHE A 207 1.76 16.99 -11.04
N ILE A 208 1.83 17.63 -9.87
CA ILE A 208 2.95 18.53 -9.52
C ILE A 208 4.22 17.69 -9.31
N THR A 209 4.06 16.46 -8.80
CA THR A 209 5.17 15.51 -8.65
C THR A 209 5.52 14.80 -9.97
N ASP A 210 4.60 14.74 -10.92
CA ASP A 210 4.76 14.16 -12.26
C ASP A 210 5.57 15.09 -13.18
N LYS A 211 6.89 15.13 -12.99
CA LYS A 211 7.76 16.10 -13.68
C LYS A 211 7.80 15.94 -15.21
N ASP A 212 7.60 14.72 -15.71
CA ASP A 212 7.70 14.39 -17.12
C ASP A 212 6.32 14.19 -17.78
N GLY A 213 5.22 14.15 -17.02
CA GLY A 213 3.86 13.93 -17.51
C GLY A 213 3.54 12.45 -17.79
N SER A 214 4.48 11.56 -17.46
CA SER A 214 4.40 10.14 -17.77
C SER A 214 3.33 9.42 -16.93
N LEU A 215 3.08 9.88 -15.71
CA LEU A 215 2.05 9.31 -14.85
C LEU A 215 0.65 9.65 -15.38
N GLY A 216 0.43 10.92 -15.75
CA GLY A 216 -0.81 11.37 -16.38
C GLY A 216 -1.11 10.61 -17.68
N ALA A 217 -0.12 10.49 -18.57
CA ALA A 217 -0.24 9.74 -19.82
C ALA A 217 -0.63 8.27 -19.58
N GLU A 218 -0.02 7.60 -18.60
CA GLU A 218 -0.37 6.21 -18.28
C GLU A 218 -1.76 6.09 -17.64
N GLY A 219 -2.16 7.06 -16.82
CA GLY A 219 -3.51 7.12 -16.25
C GLY A 219 -4.56 7.22 -17.35
N LEU A 220 -4.36 8.14 -18.30
CA LEU A 220 -5.24 8.33 -19.45
C LEU A 220 -5.28 7.06 -20.32
N ARG A 221 -4.11 6.49 -20.64
CA ARG A 221 -4.00 5.23 -21.38
C ARG A 221 -4.79 4.12 -20.70
N ARG A 222 -4.66 3.98 -19.37
CA ARG A 222 -5.39 2.96 -18.62
C ARG A 222 -6.90 3.16 -18.67
N ALA A 223 -7.37 4.41 -18.55
CA ALA A 223 -8.78 4.74 -18.64
C ALA A 223 -9.34 4.32 -20.01
N VAL A 224 -8.62 4.60 -21.10
CA VAL A 224 -8.99 4.18 -22.47
C VAL A 224 -9.04 2.66 -22.61
N LEU A 225 -8.01 1.94 -22.11
CA LEU A 225 -7.96 0.48 -22.13
C LEU A 225 -9.14 -0.17 -21.42
N ASN A 226 -9.55 0.41 -20.29
CA ASN A 226 -10.69 -0.07 -19.50
C ASN A 226 -12.05 0.40 -20.04
N LYS A 227 -12.06 1.27 -21.07
CA LYS A 227 -13.26 1.99 -21.54
C LYS A 227 -13.94 2.80 -20.42
N ASP A 228 -13.14 3.29 -19.48
CA ASP A 228 -13.57 4.09 -18.33
C ASP A 228 -13.50 5.58 -18.68
N TYR A 229 -14.59 6.09 -19.24
CA TYR A 229 -14.69 7.49 -19.66
C TYR A 229 -14.80 8.46 -18.47
N GLU A 230 -15.22 8.00 -17.28
CA GLU A 230 -15.29 8.86 -16.09
C GLU A 230 -13.88 9.15 -15.57
N ALA A 231 -13.04 8.12 -15.41
CA ALA A 231 -11.64 8.33 -15.07
C ALA A 231 -10.91 9.18 -16.12
N LEU A 232 -11.21 8.96 -17.41
CA LEU A 232 -10.63 9.74 -18.50
C LEU A 232 -10.97 11.23 -18.38
N ASP A 233 -12.25 11.58 -18.19
CA ASP A 233 -12.70 12.96 -18.05
C ASP A 233 -12.07 13.64 -16.81
N ILE A 234 -11.98 12.92 -15.69
CA ILE A 234 -11.33 13.42 -14.47
C ILE A 234 -9.86 13.78 -14.74
N LEU A 235 -9.12 12.90 -15.40
CA LEU A 235 -7.70 13.08 -15.70
C LEU A 235 -7.45 14.22 -16.70
N LEU A 236 -8.26 14.30 -17.76
CA LEU A 236 -8.17 15.38 -18.76
C LEU A 236 -8.46 16.74 -18.13
N LYS A 237 -9.51 16.84 -17.29
CA LYS A 237 -9.82 18.08 -16.53
C LYS A 237 -8.72 18.47 -15.56
N ALA A 238 -7.97 17.50 -15.05
CA ALA A 238 -6.83 17.74 -14.19
C ALA A 238 -5.55 18.16 -14.94
N GLY A 239 -5.59 18.22 -16.28
CA GLY A 239 -4.48 18.68 -17.12
C GLY A 239 -3.52 17.58 -17.56
N ALA A 240 -3.90 16.30 -17.46
CA ALA A 240 -3.12 15.22 -18.06
C ALA A 240 -3.10 15.37 -19.59
N ASP A 241 -1.91 15.30 -20.18
CA ASP A 241 -1.71 15.52 -21.61
C ASP A 241 -1.92 14.21 -22.40
N PRO A 242 -2.95 14.10 -23.28
CA PRO A 242 -3.21 12.91 -24.07
C PRO A 242 -2.18 12.68 -25.19
N ALA A 243 -1.40 13.70 -25.55
CA ALA A 243 -0.34 13.63 -26.56
C ALA A 243 0.98 13.09 -25.98
N LYS A 244 1.14 13.13 -24.66
CA LYS A 244 2.35 12.67 -23.99
C LYS A 244 2.45 11.14 -24.02
N ASN A 245 3.65 10.64 -24.33
CA ASN A 245 3.95 9.21 -24.21
C ASN A 245 4.14 8.82 -22.75
N GLY A 246 3.44 7.77 -22.32
CA GLY A 246 3.72 7.09 -21.05
C GLY A 246 4.94 6.15 -21.17
N TRP A 247 5.12 5.30 -20.16
CA TRP A 247 6.30 4.42 -20.04
C TRP A 247 6.25 3.25 -21.02
N HIS A 248 5.06 2.98 -21.57
CA HIS A 248 4.87 2.03 -22.67
C HIS A 248 5.28 2.61 -24.04
N GLY A 249 5.58 3.91 -24.10
CA GLY A 249 6.09 4.57 -25.30
C GLY A 249 5.03 4.96 -26.32
N ARG A 250 3.74 4.92 -25.96
CA ARG A 250 2.60 5.37 -26.79
C ARG A 250 1.84 6.45 -26.06
N CYS A 251 1.26 7.40 -26.80
CA CYS A 251 0.35 8.39 -26.25
C CYS A 251 -1.07 7.84 -26.19
N THR A 252 -1.95 8.51 -25.44
CA THR A 252 -3.35 8.07 -25.27
C THR A 252 -4.12 8.07 -26.59
N ILE A 253 -3.82 9.01 -27.49
CA ILE A 253 -4.49 9.11 -28.80
C ILE A 253 -4.19 7.87 -29.65
N MET A 254 -2.94 7.39 -29.64
CA MET A 254 -2.55 6.15 -30.33
C MET A 254 -3.31 4.94 -29.77
N GLU A 255 -3.44 4.86 -28.45
CA GLU A 255 -4.16 3.77 -27.79
C GLU A 255 -5.67 3.81 -28.12
N ALA A 256 -6.27 4.99 -28.16
CA ALA A 256 -7.68 5.16 -28.54
C ALA A 256 -7.97 4.71 -29.98
N ALA A 257 -7.01 4.88 -30.89
CA ALA A 257 -7.10 4.34 -32.25
C ALA A 257 -7.05 2.80 -32.26
N CYS A 258 -6.21 2.18 -31.43
CA CYS A 258 -6.11 0.72 -31.38
C CYS A 258 -7.36 -0.01 -30.84
N ILE A 259 -8.15 0.64 -29.99
CA ILE A 259 -9.32 0.03 -29.32
C ILE A 259 -10.62 0.26 -30.13
N GLU A 260 -10.51 0.79 -31.36
CA GLU A 260 -11.64 1.12 -32.26
C GLU A 260 -12.56 2.22 -31.71
N THR A 261 -12.06 3.07 -30.81
CA THR A 261 -12.81 4.24 -30.31
C THR A 261 -12.54 5.47 -31.19
N GLU A 262 -12.96 5.42 -32.46
CA GLU A 262 -12.66 6.47 -33.45
C GLU A 262 -13.09 7.86 -32.98
N ASP A 263 -14.29 7.99 -32.41
CA ASP A 263 -14.80 9.27 -31.92
C ASP A 263 -13.97 9.83 -30.75
N LEU A 264 -13.43 8.94 -29.91
CA LEU A 264 -12.54 9.35 -28.82
C LEU A 264 -11.17 9.76 -29.36
N ALA A 265 -10.61 9.00 -30.30
CA ALA A 265 -9.33 9.34 -30.91
C ALA A 265 -9.41 10.71 -31.61
N ILE A 266 -10.51 10.98 -32.32
CA ILE A 266 -10.78 12.28 -32.94
C ILE A 266 -10.90 13.37 -31.85
N SER A 267 -11.71 13.19 -30.82
CA SER A 267 -11.93 14.22 -29.80
C SER A 267 -10.65 14.55 -29.02
N LEU A 268 -9.82 13.55 -28.70
CA LEU A 268 -8.51 13.79 -28.10
C LEU A 268 -7.56 14.52 -29.06
N ALA A 269 -7.56 14.15 -30.35
CA ALA A 269 -6.73 14.80 -31.36
C ALA A 269 -7.17 16.23 -31.71
N GLU A 270 -8.44 16.59 -31.50
CA GLU A 270 -8.92 17.97 -31.67
C GLU A 270 -8.23 18.96 -30.73
N SER A 271 -7.84 18.49 -29.54
CA SER A 271 -7.18 19.30 -28.52
C SER A 271 -5.68 19.52 -28.74
N VAL A 272 -5.08 18.88 -29.76
CA VAL A 272 -3.64 18.87 -30.00
C VAL A 272 -3.31 19.54 -31.34
N ALA A 273 -2.38 20.49 -31.33
CA ALA A 273 -2.00 21.26 -32.52
C ALA A 273 -1.03 20.51 -33.45
N ASN A 274 0.05 19.94 -32.90
CA ASN A 274 1.12 19.29 -33.68
C ASN A 274 0.97 17.78 -33.63
N LEU A 275 0.09 17.22 -34.45
CA LEU A 275 -0.18 15.78 -34.46
C LEU A 275 0.93 14.98 -35.16
N GLU A 276 1.68 15.60 -36.07
CA GLU A 276 2.77 14.99 -36.84
C GLU A 276 4.01 14.67 -36.01
N GLU A 277 4.26 15.44 -34.94
CA GLU A 277 5.41 15.25 -34.04
C GLU A 277 5.21 14.09 -33.07
N LEU A 278 3.98 13.57 -32.98
CA LEU A 278 3.65 12.47 -32.08
C LEU A 278 4.14 11.15 -32.66
N LYS A 279 5.29 10.71 -32.16
CA LYS A 279 5.91 9.43 -32.48
C LYS A 279 5.97 8.57 -31.23
N ASP A 280 5.79 7.26 -31.41
CA ASP A 280 6.01 6.29 -30.35
C ASP A 280 7.51 6.03 -30.13
N LYS A 281 7.84 5.07 -29.25
CA LYS A 281 9.23 4.67 -28.98
C LYS A 281 9.96 4.06 -30.19
N ASP A 282 9.23 3.52 -31.16
CA ASP A 282 9.75 2.86 -32.35
C ASP A 282 9.84 3.85 -33.54
N GLY A 283 9.32 5.06 -33.37
CA GLY A 283 9.30 6.12 -34.38
C GLY A 283 8.01 6.19 -35.19
N GLU A 284 7.00 5.39 -34.85
CA GLU A 284 5.74 5.31 -35.57
C GLU A 284 4.75 6.39 -35.13
N GLY A 285 4.10 7.03 -36.10
CA GLY A 285 3.16 8.14 -35.87
C GLY A 285 1.69 7.73 -35.72
N LEU A 286 0.81 8.70 -35.49
CA LEU A 286 -0.64 8.44 -35.35
C LEU A 286 -1.26 7.75 -36.56
N LEU A 287 -0.81 8.07 -37.78
CA LEU A 287 -1.37 7.50 -39.01
C LEU A 287 -1.08 5.99 -39.12
N TYR A 288 0.08 5.53 -38.63
CA TYR A 288 0.43 4.12 -38.54
C TYR A 288 -0.63 3.35 -37.74
N TYR A 289 -0.93 3.85 -36.53
CA TYR A 289 -1.90 3.24 -35.64
C TYR A 289 -3.34 3.32 -36.19
N ALA A 290 -3.73 4.46 -36.78
CA ALA A 290 -5.06 4.63 -37.37
C ALA A 290 -5.32 3.65 -38.52
N VAL A 291 -4.36 3.48 -39.43
CA VAL A 291 -4.49 2.60 -40.58
C VAL A 291 -4.33 1.13 -40.17
N GLY A 292 -3.33 0.82 -39.34
CA GLY A 292 -3.08 -0.55 -38.86
C GLY A 292 -4.24 -1.12 -38.04
N SER A 293 -4.98 -0.27 -37.33
CA SER A 293 -6.20 -0.64 -36.60
C SER A 293 -7.50 -0.43 -37.41
N CYS A 294 -7.41 -0.19 -38.73
CA CYS A 294 -8.56 -0.02 -39.63
C CYS A 294 -9.54 1.10 -39.24
N CYS A 295 -9.08 2.14 -38.54
CA CYS A 295 -9.90 3.27 -38.08
C CYS A 295 -10.14 4.27 -39.21
N LYS A 296 -11.24 4.11 -39.96
CA LYS A 296 -11.49 4.84 -41.20
C LYS A 296 -11.71 6.33 -40.98
N ARG A 297 -12.56 6.71 -40.01
CA ARG A 297 -12.88 8.12 -39.79
C ARG A 297 -11.69 8.86 -39.20
N PHE A 298 -10.96 8.23 -38.28
CA PHE A 298 -9.76 8.82 -37.70
C PHE A 298 -8.64 8.93 -38.73
N THR A 299 -8.44 7.93 -39.59
CA THR A 299 -7.47 8.01 -40.71
C THR A 299 -7.81 9.18 -41.63
N LYS A 300 -9.07 9.29 -42.06
CA LYS A 300 -9.52 10.42 -42.89
C LYS A 300 -9.30 11.77 -42.20
N TYR A 301 -9.62 11.86 -40.92
CA TYR A 301 -9.42 13.07 -40.13
C TYR A 301 -7.94 13.51 -40.07
N LEU A 302 -7.01 12.56 -39.90
CA LEU A 302 -5.57 12.84 -39.91
C LEU A 302 -5.08 13.29 -41.29
N LEU A 303 -5.56 12.65 -42.37
CA LEU A 303 -5.25 13.03 -43.76
C LEU A 303 -5.77 14.43 -44.10
N ASP A 304 -7.00 14.76 -43.69
CA ASP A 304 -7.60 16.08 -43.89
C ASP A 304 -6.82 17.19 -43.16
N ARG A 305 -6.08 16.85 -42.09
CA ARG A 305 -5.15 17.74 -41.38
C ARG A 305 -3.75 17.79 -41.97
N GLY A 306 -3.49 17.07 -43.06
CA GLY A 306 -2.24 17.16 -43.82
C GLY A 306 -1.12 16.26 -43.33
N LEU A 307 -1.40 15.25 -42.50
CA LEU A 307 -0.40 14.24 -42.15
C LEU A 307 -0.08 13.38 -43.39
N SER A 308 1.20 13.31 -43.76
CA SER A 308 1.68 12.53 -44.91
C SER A 308 1.99 11.09 -44.53
N ILE A 309 1.78 10.18 -45.48
CA ILE A 309 2.09 8.74 -45.38
C ILE A 309 3.61 8.49 -45.47
N ASP A 310 4.39 9.43 -46.01
CA ASP A 310 5.83 9.24 -46.25
C ASP A 310 6.68 9.16 -44.96
N ASP A 311 6.07 9.46 -43.82
CA ASP A 311 6.70 9.42 -42.49
C ASP A 311 6.73 8.02 -41.87
N THR A 312 6.13 7.01 -42.51
CA THR A 312 6.17 5.61 -42.08
C THR A 312 7.03 4.79 -43.03
N ASN A 313 8.00 4.04 -42.50
CA ASN A 313 8.91 3.21 -43.28
C ASN A 313 8.23 1.97 -43.91
N GLU A 314 6.89 1.95 -44.06
CA GLU A 314 6.14 0.76 -44.50
C GLU A 314 5.25 0.99 -45.73
N PRO A 315 5.57 0.36 -46.88
CA PRO A 315 4.83 0.50 -48.13
C PRO A 315 3.42 -0.14 -48.13
N GLU A 316 3.05 -0.90 -47.10
CA GLU A 316 1.70 -1.49 -46.98
C GLU A 316 0.64 -0.48 -46.57
N LEU A 317 0.99 0.54 -45.77
CA LEU A 317 0.08 1.60 -45.33
C LEU A 317 -0.47 2.42 -46.51
N SER A 318 0.39 2.69 -47.50
CA SER A 318 0.01 3.39 -48.74
C SER A 318 -1.07 2.63 -49.52
N LYS A 319 -1.08 1.29 -49.48
CA LYS A 319 -2.10 0.47 -50.17
C LYS A 319 -3.46 0.51 -49.45
N VAL A 320 -3.47 0.56 -48.12
CA VAL A 320 -4.71 0.59 -47.33
C VAL A 320 -5.39 1.96 -47.40
N CYS A 321 -4.62 3.06 -47.40
CA CYS A 321 -5.16 4.41 -47.59
C CYS A 321 -5.84 4.60 -48.95
N ASN A 322 -5.35 3.96 -50.02
CA ASN A 322 -5.98 4.03 -51.35
C ASN A 322 -7.35 3.32 -51.44
N LEU A 323 -7.76 2.60 -50.40
CA LEU A 323 -9.03 1.85 -50.32
C LEU A 323 -10.07 2.52 -49.39
N LEU A 324 -9.73 3.66 -48.77
CA LEU A 324 -10.58 4.45 -47.86
C LEU A 324 -11.13 5.69 -48.56
#